data_AF-A0A934M3V8-F1
#
_entry.id   AF-A0A934M3V8-F1
#
_cell.length_a   1.000
_cell.length_b   1.000
_cell.length_c   1.000
_cell.angle_alpha   90.00
_cell.angle_beta   90.00
_cell.angle_gamma   90.00
#
_symmetry.space_group_name_H-M   'P 1'
#
loop_
_entity.id
_entity.type
_entity.pdbx_description
1 polymer ?
#
loop_
_entity_poly.entity_id
_entity_poly.type
_entity_poly.pdbx_seq_one_letter_code
_entity_poly.pdbx_strand_id
1 'polypeptide(L)' 'MLIMEELLSKIEELRGLICQMIQEKEFLTDGELISLSQELDKYLNEYNKLLNIKR' A
#
# COMPACT_ATOMS: atom_id res chain seq x y z
N MET A 1 -11.00 16.55 3.41
CA MET A 1 -9.54 16.40 3.64
C MET A 1 -9.24 15.05 4.26
N LEU A 2 -10.02 14.63 5.28
CA LEU A 2 -10.01 13.31 5.94
C LEU A 2 -9.76 12.07 5.04
N ILE A 3 -10.51 11.90 3.95
CA ILE A 3 -10.36 10.72 3.06
C ILE A 3 -8.93 10.55 2.54
N MET A 4 -8.24 11.65 2.23
CA MET A 4 -6.88 11.60 1.66
C MET A 4 -5.84 11.23 2.73
N GLU A 5 -6.06 11.68 3.97
CA GLU A 5 -5.21 11.36 5.12
C GLU A 5 -5.40 9.91 5.57
N GLU A 6 -6.64 9.42 5.57
CA GLU A 6 -6.96 8.01 5.84
C GLU A 6 -6.28 7.08 4.82
N LEU A 7 -6.32 7.45 3.53
CA LEU A 7 -5.71 6.68 2.46
C LEU A 7 -4.18 6.67 2.57
N LEU A 8 -3.57 7.81 2.90
CA LEU A 8 -2.14 7.90 3.20
C LEU A 8 -1.76 7.03 4.40
N SER A 9 -2.53 7.07 5.48
CA SER A 9 -2.28 6.24 6.66
C SER A 9 -2.31 4.76 6.31
N LYS A 10 -3.25 4.32 5.47
CA LYS A 10 -3.34 2.91 5.05
C LYS A 10 -2.18 2.50 4.14
N ILE A 11 -1.75 3.38 3.23
CA ILE A 11 -0.56 3.18 2.40
C ILE A 11 0.68 2.98 3.27
N GLU A 12 0.87 3.83 4.28
CA GLU A 12 2.03 3.77 5.19
C GLU A 12 2.01 2.50 6.07
N GLU A 13 0.84 2.12 6.58
CA GLU A 13 0.66 0.87 7.33
C GLU A 13 1.05 -0.36 6.48
N LEU A 14 0.49 -0.48 5.28
CA LEU A 14 0.77 -1.60 4.38
C LEU A 14 2.23 -1.62 3.93
N ARG A 15 2.84 -0.45 3.68
CA ARG A 15 4.26 -0.36 3.36
C ARG A 15 5.13 -0.88 4.51
N GLY A 16 4.80 -0.53 5.75
CA GLY A 16 5.48 -1.04 6.94
C GLY A 16 5.42 -2.56 7.05
N LEU A 17 4.23 -3.13 6.87
CA LEU A 17 4.01 -4.58 6.90
C LEU A 17 4.78 -5.31 5.78
N ILE A 18 4.75 -4.80 4.56
CA ILE A 18 5.54 -5.34 3.43
C ILE A 18 7.04 -5.33 3.77
N CYS A 19 7.55 -4.22 4.31
CA CYS A 19 8.96 -4.13 4.69
C CYS A 19 9.35 -5.15 5.77
N GLN A 20 8.48 -5.39 6.76
CA GLN A 20 8.69 -6.42 7.79
C GLN A 20 8.70 -7.81 7.17
N MET A 21 7.71 -8.14 6.33
CA MET A 21 7.62 -9.44 5.67
C MET A 21 8.81 -9.71 4.74
N ILE A 22 9.33 -8.69 4.06
CA ILE A 22 10.55 -8.81 3.24
C ILE A 22 11.77 -9.18 4.08
N GLN A 23 11.85 -8.71 5.32
CA GLN A 23 12.95 -9.06 6.24
C GLN A 23 12.80 -10.47 6.80
N GLU A 24 11.57 -10.95 6.95
CA GLU A 24 11.26 -12.25 7.55
C GLU A 24 11.22 -13.41 6.53
N LYS A 25 10.88 -13.13 5.26
CA LYS A 25 10.69 -14.15 4.24
C LYS A 25 11.92 -14.33 3.36
N GLU A 26 12.26 -15.60 3.10
CA GLU A 26 13.37 -15.99 2.22
C GLU A 26 13.09 -15.64 0.75
N PHE A 27 11.82 -15.67 0.33
CA PHE A 27 11.40 -15.42 -1.04
C PHE A 27 10.39 -14.29 -1.13
N LEU A 28 10.67 -13.31 -2.00
CA LEU A 28 9.77 -12.18 -2.26
C LEU A 28 8.50 -12.57 -3.03
N THR A 29 8.46 -13.79 -3.57
CA THR A 29 7.32 -14.35 -4.31
C THR A 29 6.35 -15.12 -3.41
N ASP A 30 6.49 -14.99 -2.10
CA ASP A 30 5.51 -15.53 -1.17
C ASP A 30 4.12 -14.95 -1.44
N GLY A 31 3.10 -15.81 -1.46
CA GLY A 31 1.75 -15.44 -1.88
C GLY A 31 1.08 -14.40 -0.97
N GLU A 32 1.43 -14.37 0.31
CA GLU A 32 0.93 -13.38 1.27
C GLU A 32 1.58 -12.01 1.00
N LEU A 33 2.89 -11.99 0.76
CA LEU A 33 3.62 -10.77 0.42
C LEU A 33 3.15 -10.20 -0.93
N ILE A 34 2.91 -11.05 -1.93
CA ILE A 34 2.32 -10.65 -3.21
C ILE A 34 0.94 -10.05 -3.00
N SER A 35 0.09 -10.70 -2.21
CA SER A 35 -1.28 -10.23 -1.95
C SER A 35 -1.27 -8.85 -1.27
N LEU A 36 -0.40 -8.67 -0.28
CA LEU A 36 -0.24 -7.42 0.45
C LEU A 36 0.30 -6.30 -0.47
N SER A 37 1.26 -6.62 -1.35
CA SER A 37 1.75 -5.69 -2.37
C SER A 37 0.67 -5.26 -3.35
N GLN A 38 -0.19 -6.20 -3.79
CA GLN A 38 -1.32 -5.87 -4.67
C GLN A 38 -2.38 -5.03 -3.97
N GLU A 39 -2.56 -5.20 -2.66
CA GLU A 39 -3.45 -4.36 -1.86
C GLU A 39 -2.90 -2.94 -1.74
N LEU A 40 -1.60 -2.78 -1.45
CA LEU A 40 -0.93 -1.48 -1.42
C LEU A 40 -1.10 -0.74 -2.76
N ASP A 41 -0.94 -1.43 -3.89
CA ASP A 41 -1.13 -0.86 -5.22
C ASP A 41 -2.54 -0.32 -5.45
N LYS A 42 -3.58 -0.96 -4.90
CA LYS A 42 -4.96 -0.46 -5.02
C LYS A 42 -5.09 0.90 -4.33
N TYR A 43 -4.59 1.02 -3.11
CA TYR A 43 -4.63 2.28 -2.37
C TYR A 43 -3.79 3.37 -3.04
N LEU A 44 -2.58 3.06 -3.52
CA LEU A 44 -1.78 4.03 -4.28
C LEU A 44 -2.51 4.55 -5.52
N ASN A 45 -3.21 3.66 -6.24
CA ASN A 45 -4.01 4.05 -7.40
C ASN A 45 -5.22 4.92 -7.03
N GLU A 46 -5.90 4.62 -5.93
CA GLU A 46 -6.99 5.46 -5.42
C GLU A 46 -6.50 6.85 -5.00
N TYR A 47 -5.36 6.91 -4.30
CA TYR A 47 -4.72 8.17 -3.93
C TYR A 47 -4.39 9.01 -5.17
N ASN A 48 -3.78 8.40 -6.18
CA ASN A 48 -3.45 9.06 -7.45
C ASN A 48 -4.69 9.59 -8.18
N LYS A 49 -5.81 8.84 -8.18
CA LYS A 49 -7.07 9.31 -8.75
C LYS A 49 -7.57 10.56 -8.01
N LEU A 50 -7.53 10.56 -6.68
CA LEU A 50 -7.96 11.72 -5.88
C LEU A 50 -7.08 12.96 -6.11
N LEU A 51 -5.76 12.77 -6.28
CA LEU A 51 -4.86 13.86 -6.65
C LEU A 51 -5.18 14.43 -8.04
N ASN A 52 -5.48 13.56 -9.01
CA ASN A 52 -5.82 13.99 -10.37
C ASN A 52 -7.20 14.66 -10.47
N ILE A 53 -8.15 14.34 -9.58
CA ILE A 53 -9.46 15.01 -9.50
C ILE A 53 -9.35 16.43 -8.91
N LYS A 54 -8.33 16.69 -8.07
CA LYS A 54 -8.10 18.01 -7.45
C LYS A 54 -7.29 18.98 -8.33
N ARG A 55 -6.86 18.55 -9.52
CA ARG A 55 -6.09 19.36 -10.49
C ARG A 55 -7.02 20.05 -11.48
#